data_AF-A0A2H0MYQ9-F1
#
_entry.id   AF-A0A2H0MYQ9-F1
#
_cell.length_a   1.000
_cell.length_b   1.000
_cell.length_c   1.000
_cell.angle_alpha   90.00
_cell.angle_beta   90.00
_cell.angle_gamma   90.00
#
_symmetry.space_group_name_H-M   'P 1'
#
loop_
_entity.id
_entity.type
_entity.pdbx_description
1 polymer ?
#
loop_
_entity_poly.entity_id
_entity_poly.type
_entity_poly.pdbx_seq_one_letter_code
_entity_poly.pdbx_strand_id
1 'polypeptide(L)'
;MLVVGRGEYAVIVEFADLASLQRLRQEAEAKQLTCKQISIEEYIPTYCGRRYFDMQNPVTKKLFNLDYLITAWESDEKHHADEGTNEWFIH
;
A
#
# COMPACT_ATOMS: atom_id res chain seq x y z
N MET A 1 -5.27 9.84 -8.27
CA MET A 1 -4.91 9.00 -7.11
C MET A 1 -3.59 8.30 -7.37
N LEU A 2 -2.95 7.76 -6.32
CA LEU A 2 -1.70 7.02 -6.43
C LEU A 2 -1.85 5.65 -5.78
N VAL A 3 -1.54 4.60 -6.52
CA VAL A 3 -1.33 3.26 -5.97
C VAL A 3 0.11 3.17 -5.51
N VAL A 4 0.32 2.76 -4.26
CA VAL A 4 1.64 2.48 -3.68
C VAL A 4 1.64 1.02 -3.25
N GLY A 5 2.63 0.24 -3.68
CA GLY A 5 2.67 -1.20 -3.40
C GLY A 5 4.05 -1.82 -3.40
N ARG A 6 4.13 -3.04 -2.85
CA ARG A 6 5.31 -3.91 -2.79
C ARG A 6 4.84 -5.34 -2.98
N GLY A 7 5.38 -6.03 -3.99
CA GLY A 7 4.90 -7.37 -4.35
C GLY A 7 3.39 -7.38 -4.63
N GLU A 8 2.66 -8.22 -3.90
CA GLU A 8 1.19 -8.33 -4.02
C GLU A 8 0.44 -7.29 -3.17
N TYR A 9 1.13 -6.65 -2.23
CA TYR A 9 0.54 -5.67 -1.33
C TYR A 9 0.45 -4.30 -1.99
N ALA A 10 -0.68 -3.62 -1.78
CA ALA A 10 -0.84 -2.25 -2.24
C ALA A 10 -1.93 -1.50 -1.46
N VAL A 11 -1.75 -0.18 -1.42
CA VAL A 11 -2.75 0.79 -0.95
C VAL A 11 -3.02 1.82 -2.04
N ILE A 12 -4.18 2.44 -1.96
CA ILE A 12 -4.55 3.59 -2.80
C ILE A 12 -4.53 4.83 -1.92
N VAL A 13 -3.85 5.87 -2.37
CA VAL A 13 -3.74 7.15 -1.67
C VAL A 13 -4.25 8.27 -2.56
N GLU A 14 -5.13 9.11 -2.03
CA GLU A 14 -5.69 10.25 -2.73
C GLU A 14 -5.19 11.57 -2.14
N PHE A 15 -4.82 12.51 -3.01
CA PHE A 15 -4.40 13.86 -2.65
C PHE A 15 -5.22 14.87 -3.43
N ALA A 16 -5.46 16.03 -2.81
CA ALA A 16 -6.07 17.19 -3.47
C ALA A 16 -5.17 17.81 -4.55
N ASP A 17 -3.85 17.71 -4.38
CA ASP A 17 -2.88 18.42 -5.20
C ASP A 17 -1.78 17.49 -5.74
N LEU A 18 -1.32 17.81 -6.95
CA LEU A 18 -0.31 17.03 -7.66
C LEU A 18 1.06 17.08 -6.95
N ALA A 19 1.41 18.19 -6.29
CA ALA A 19 2.72 18.32 -5.65
C ALA A 19 2.86 17.38 -4.45
N SER A 20 1.82 17.23 -3.63
CA SER A 20 1.78 16.26 -2.53
C SER A 20 1.80 14.83 -3.03
N LEU A 21 1.10 14.52 -4.13
CA LEU A 21 1.15 13.21 -4.77
C LEU A 21 2.57 12.88 -5.25
N GLN A 22 3.25 13.83 -5.90
CA GLN A 22 4.63 13.63 -6.38
C GLN A 22 5.63 13.48 -5.24
N ARG A 23 5.47 14.22 -4.13
CA ARG A 23 6.29 14.04 -2.93
C ARG A 23 6.14 12.64 -2.36
N LEU A 24 4.91 12.14 -2.23
CA LEU A 24 4.69 10.77 -1.77
C LEU A 24 5.33 9.75 -2.72
N ARG A 25 5.18 9.95 -4.03
CA ARG A 25 5.79 9.09 -5.04
C ARG A 25 7.31 9.00 -4.87
N GLN A 26 7.98 10.14 -4.73
CA GLN A 26 9.44 10.19 -4.52
C GLN A 26 9.85 9.47 -3.22
N GLU A 27 9.11 9.69 -2.13
CA GLU A 27 9.37 9.01 -0.85
C GLU A 27 9.19 7.49 -0.97
N ALA A 28 8.11 7.05 -1.62
CA ALA A 28 7.81 5.64 -1.82
C ALA A 28 8.84 4.96 -2.74
N GLU A 29 9.21 5.59 -3.85
CA GLU A 29 10.25 5.08 -4.76
C GLU A 29 11.62 5.00 -4.07
N ALA A 30 11.98 5.98 -3.23
CA ALA A 30 13.20 5.93 -2.42
C ALA A 30 13.22 4.76 -1.41
N LYS A 31 12.03 4.28 -1.00
CA LYS A 31 11.83 3.09 -0.16
C LYS A 31 11.59 1.82 -0.99
N GLN A 32 11.91 1.83 -2.29
CA GLN A 32 11.78 0.70 -3.22
C GLN A 32 10.33 0.21 -3.42
N LEU A 33 9.34 1.09 -3.19
CA LEU A 33 7.94 0.79 -3.48
C LEU A 33 7.60 1.09 -4.94
N THR A 34 6.67 0.33 -5.48
CA THR A 34 6.06 0.59 -6.78
C THR A 34 4.99 1.67 -6.66
N CYS A 35 4.98 2.60 -7.62
CA CYS A 35 4.03 3.70 -7.67
C CYS A 35 3.33 3.74 -9.02
N LYS A 36 1.99 3.71 -9.02
CA LYS A 36 1.17 3.89 -10.24
C LYS A 36 0.13 4.97 -10.01
N GLN A 37 0.24 6.08 -10.73
CA GLN A 37 -0.84 7.08 -10.74
C GLN A 37 -2.05 6.51 -11.50
N ILE A 38 -3.23 6.63 -10.92
CA ILE A 38 -4.50 6.17 -11.49
C ILE A 38 -5.54 7.29 -11.52
N SER A 39 -6.38 7.25 -12.55
CA SER A 39 -7.59 8.06 -12.70
C SER A 39 -8.76 7.51 -11.86
N ILE A 40 -9.88 8.25 -11.82
CA ILE A 40 -11.10 7.80 -11.12
C ILE A 40 -11.79 6.65 -11.87
N GLU A 41 -11.67 6.62 -13.19
CA GLU A 41 -12.15 5.55 -14.04
C GLU A 41 -11.38 4.25 -13.78
N GLU A 42 -10.07 4.36 -13.53
CA GLU A 42 -9.23 3.23 -13.15
C GLU A 42 -9.40 2.80 -11.68
N TYR A 43 -10.08 3.60 -10.85
CA TYR A 43 -10.23 3.29 -9.42
C TYR A 43 -11.02 2.02 -9.18
N ILE A 44 -12.22 1.89 -9.75
CA ILE A 44 -13.09 0.72 -9.54
C ILE A 44 -12.38 -0.60 -9.88
N PRO A 45 -11.76 -0.78 -11.05
CA PRO A 45 -11.05 -2.02 -11.36
C PRO A 45 -9.75 -2.19 -10.56
N THR A 46 -9.16 -1.12 -10.03
CA THR A 46 -7.95 -1.19 -9.19
C THR A 46 -8.29 -1.44 -7.71
N TYR A 47 -9.49 -1.07 -7.29
CA TYR A 47 -10.04 -1.25 -5.96
C TYR A 47 -10.46 -2.72 -5.77
N CYS A 48 -9.48 -3.61 -5.69
CA CYS A 48 -9.68 -5.03 -5.40
C CYS A 48 -9.66 -5.30 -3.89
N GLY A 49 -10.43 -4.52 -3.10
CA GLY A 49 -10.41 -4.60 -1.64
C GLY A 49 -9.15 -4.00 -0.98
N ARG A 50 -8.31 -3.30 -1.76
CA ARG A 50 -7.12 -2.59 -1.26
C ARG A 50 -7.52 -1.48 -0.30
N ARG A 51 -6.72 -1.27 0.75
CA ARG A 51 -6.93 -0.14 1.68
C ARG A 51 -6.79 1.20 0.94
N TYR A 52 -7.66 2.12 1.28
CA TYR A 52 -7.72 3.46 0.69
C TYR A 52 -7.49 4.53 1.76
N PHE A 53 -6.66 5.52 1.43
CA PHE A 53 -6.33 6.66 2.29
C PHE A 53 -6.63 7.97 1.56
N ASP A 54 -7.65 8.69 2.03
CA ASP A 54 -7.89 10.07 1.62
C ASP A 54 -7.00 11.02 2.45
N MET A 55 -6.07 11.72 1.81
CA MET A 55 -5.17 12.64 2.52
C MET A 55 -5.80 14.00 2.80
N GLN A 56 -7.02 14.25 2.31
CA GLN A 56 -7.83 15.42 2.66
C GLN A 56 -8.59 15.19 3.96
N ASN A 57 -8.97 13.94 4.25
CA ASN A 57 -9.60 13.58 5.49
C ASN A 57 -8.56 13.49 6.64
N PRO A 58 -8.72 14.27 7.72
CA PRO A 58 -7.75 14.35 8.80
C PRO A 58 -7.58 13.04 9.58
N VAL A 59 -8.57 12.14 9.55
CA VAL A 59 -8.51 10.84 10.23
C VAL A 59 -7.59 9.89 9.47
N THR A 60 -7.86 9.66 8.19
CA THR A 60 -7.04 8.80 7.32
C THR A 60 -5.64 9.35 7.14
N LYS A 61 -5.48 10.67 7.05
CA LYS A 61 -4.16 11.33 7.03
C LYS A 61 -3.30 11.03 8.26
N LYS A 62 -3.90 10.97 9.46
CA LYS A 62 -3.18 10.63 10.69
C LYS A 62 -2.77 9.16 10.75
N LEU A 63 -3.54 8.28 10.12
CA LEU A 63 -3.28 6.84 10.09
C LEU A 63 -2.30 6.44 8.98
N PHE A 64 -2.10 7.30 7.98
CA PHE A 64 -1.20 7.02 6.87
C PHE A 64 0.26 7.24 7.25
N ASN A 65 1.07 6.19 7.14
CA ASN A 65 2.51 6.24 7.32
C ASN A 65 3.17 5.13 6.46
N LEU A 66 4.11 5.49 5.59
CA LEU A 66 4.76 4.54 4.68
C LEU A 66 5.61 3.51 5.42
N ASP A 67 6.36 3.90 6.45
CA ASP A 67 7.20 3.00 7.23
C ASP A 67 6.36 1.95 7.98
N TYR A 68 5.21 2.37 8.50
CA TYR A 68 4.25 1.47 9.11
C TYR A 68 3.69 0.46 8.08
N LEU A 69 3.32 0.92 6.88
CA LEU A 69 2.82 0.03 5.83
C LEU A 69 3.86 -1.00 5.41
N ILE A 70 5.11 -0.57 5.21
CA ILE A 70 6.23 -1.46 4.90
C ILE A 70 6.41 -2.50 6.00
N THR A 71 6.46 -2.07 7.26
CA THR A 71 6.62 -2.99 8.41
C THR A 71 5.48 -4.00 8.50
N ALA A 72 4.24 -3.56 8.23
CA ALA A 72 3.07 -4.42 8.24
C ALA A 72 3.14 -5.47 7.12
N TRP A 73 3.51 -5.07 5.89
CA TRP A 73 3.69 -5.99 4.77
C TRP A 73 4.83 -6.99 5.02
N GLU A 74 5.97 -6.54 5.53
CA GLU A 74 7.08 -7.43 5.87
C GLU A 74 6.73 -8.42 6.97
N SER A 75 5.90 -8.00 7.92
CA SER A 75 5.39 -8.90 8.96
C SER A 75 4.48 -9.95 8.34
N ASP A 76 3.53 -9.55 7.50
CA ASP A 76 2.61 -10.45 6.81
C ASP A 76 3.35 -11.46 5.90
N GLU A 77 4.33 -11.00 5.12
CA GLU A 77 5.21 -11.86 4.31
C GLU A 77 5.91 -12.92 5.15
N LYS A 78 6.43 -12.56 6.33
CA LYS A 78 7.09 -13.50 7.25
C LYS A 78 6.11 -14.52 7.84
N HIS A 79 4.92 -14.09 8.26
CA HIS A 79 3.92 -15.00 8.79
C HIS A 79 3.48 -16.02 7.71
N HIS A 80 3.26 -15.57 6.48
CA HIS A 80 2.93 -16.48 5.37
C HIS A 80 4.09 -17.38 4.97
N ALA A 81 5.34 -16.91 5.06
CA ALA A 81 6.52 -17.76 4.85
C ALA A 81 6.65 -18.84 5.94
N ASP A 82 6.40 -18.49 7.20
CA ASP A 82 6.44 -19.41 8.33
C ASP A 82 5.29 -20.44 8.26
N GLU A 83 4.09 -20.04 7.79
CA GLU A 83 2.98 -20.95 7.48
C GLU A 83 3.33 -21.96 6.37
N GLY A 84 4.24 -21.62 5.46
CA GLY A 84 4.76 -22.50 4.41
C GLY A 84 5.84 -23.49 4.88
N THR A 85 6.30 -23.43 6.13
CA THR A 85 7.34 -24.32 6.68
C THR A 85 6.89 -25.19 7.85
N ASN A 86 5.64 -25.10 8.29
CA ASN A 86 5.09 -26.10 9.18
C ASN A 86 4.35 -27.17 8.36
N GLU A 87 5.06 -28.28 8.18
CA GLU A 87 4.50 -29.60 7.88
C GLU A 87 3.32 -29.90 8.82
N TRP A 88 2.12 -29.47 8.45
CA TRP A 88 0.87 -30.04 8.94
C TRP A 88 0.43 -31.20 8.04
N PHE A 89 1.38 -32.06 7.65
CA PHE A 89 1.06 -33.43 7.26
C PHE A 89 1.09 -34.25 8.55
N ILE A 90 -0.06 -34.38 9.20
CA ILE A 90 -0.27 -35.43 10.20
C ILE A 90 -0.66 -36.71 9.45
N HIS A 91 0.00 -37.81 9.84
CA HIS A 91 -0.12 -39.20 9.40
C HIS A 91 -1.54 -39.74 9.20
#